data_AF-A0A933SQN6-F1
#
_entry.id   AF-A0A933SQN6-F1
#
_cell.length_a   1.000
_cell.length_b   1.000
_cell.length_c   1.000
_cell.angle_alpha   90.00
_cell.angle_beta   90.00
_cell.angle_gamma   90.00
#
_symmetry.space_group_name_H-M   'P 1'
#
loop_
_entity.id
_entity.type
_entity.pdbx_description
1 polymer ?
#
loop_
_entity_poly.entity_id
_entity_poly.type
_entity_poly.pdbx_seq_one_letter_code
_entity_poly.pdbx_strand_id
1 'polypeptide(L)'
;MDRMDAVMAAIKQDMPHHLSLAYERIAQEIMRENAETFPPFDRLGKWWDRNEEIDITGINKERNLIFCAEVKWTEKPVGTNILGELKAKAERITWGNKKTARRFALFSKKGFTREMLEAAGRDEVVLFRGTEKVST
;
A
#
# COMPACT_ATOMS: atom_id res chain seq x y z
N MET A 1 -0.11 -7.62 39.61
CA MET A 1 0.32 -6.78 38.48
C MET A 1 0.00 -5.34 38.86
N ASP A 2 0.97 -4.44 38.84
CA ASP A 2 0.71 -3.03 39.16
C ASP A 2 -0.25 -2.45 38.10
N ARG A 3 -1.11 -1.51 38.51
CA ARG A 3 -2.07 -0.87 37.60
C ARG A 3 -1.34 -0.14 36.46
N MET A 4 -0.17 0.43 36.76
CA MET A 4 0.69 1.04 35.74
C MET A 4 1.18 0.01 34.72
N ASP A 5 1.61 -1.18 35.16
CA ASP A 5 2.06 -2.26 34.26
C ASP A 5 0.95 -2.72 33.31
N ALA A 6 -0.28 -2.85 33.82
CA ALA A 6 -1.43 -3.26 33.02
C ALA A 6 -1.78 -2.23 31.93
N VAL A 7 -1.77 -0.93 32.26
CA VAL A 7 -2.00 0.15 31.29
C VAL A 7 -0.87 0.19 30.25
N MET A 8 0.38 0.08 30.68
CA MET A 8 1.53 0.05 29.77
C MET A 8 1.48 -1.14 28.81
N ALA A 9 1.02 -2.31 29.27
CA ALA A 9 0.83 -3.48 28.43
C ALA A 9 -0.23 -3.25 27.35
N ALA A 10 -1.39 -2.67 27.72
CA ALA A 10 -2.45 -2.34 26.77
C ALA A 10 -1.98 -1.36 25.69
N ILE A 11 -1.29 -0.28 26.08
CA ILE A 11 -0.74 0.69 25.12
C ILE A 11 0.25 0.02 24.17
N LYS A 12 1.16 -0.83 24.69
CA LYS A 12 2.13 -1.55 23.86
C LYS A 12 1.45 -2.52 22.89
N GLN A 13 0.34 -3.13 23.31
CA GLN A 13 -0.43 -4.03 22.47
C GLN A 13 -1.11 -3.31 21.29
N ASP A 14 -1.61 -2.09 21.50
CA ASP A 14 -2.31 -1.31 20.47
C ASP A 14 -1.36 -0.48 19.59
N MET A 15 -0.13 -0.23 20.05
CA MET A 15 0.88 0.56 19.34
C MET A 15 1.11 0.14 17.87
N PRO A 16 1.20 -1.17 17.52
CA PRO A 16 1.40 -1.59 16.13
C PRO A 16 0.28 -1.13 15.19
N HIS A 17 -0.97 -1.09 15.68
CA HIS A 17 -2.10 -0.62 14.88
C HIS A 17 -1.99 0.88 14.58
N HIS A 18 -1.67 1.70 15.59
CA HIS A 18 -1.44 3.13 15.40
C HIS A 18 -0.28 3.41 14.43
N LEU A 19 0.81 2.63 14.52
CA LEU A 19 1.94 2.75 13.61
C LEU A 19 1.60 2.35 12.18
N SER A 20 0.74 1.34 11.99
CA SER A 20 0.23 0.97 10.66
C SER A 20 -0.53 2.12 10.02
N LEU A 21 -1.46 2.73 10.77
CA LEU A 21 -2.24 3.88 10.28
C LEU A 21 -1.36 5.11 9.98
N ALA A 22 -0.35 5.36 10.81
CA ALA A 22 0.61 6.43 10.54
C ALA A 22 1.42 6.13 9.26
N TYR A 23 1.82 4.87 9.05
CA TYR A 23 2.58 4.49 7.87
C TYR A 23 1.73 4.56 6.59
N GLU A 24 0.45 4.21 6.64
CA GLU A 24 -0.49 4.41 5.54
C GLU A 24 -0.58 5.88 5.12
N ARG A 25 -0.61 6.81 6.08
CA ARG A 25 -0.60 8.26 5.80
C ARG A 25 0.71 8.68 5.14
N ILE A 26 1.85 8.22 5.65
CA ILE A 26 3.16 8.50 5.05
C ILE A 26 3.23 7.97 3.61
N ALA A 27 2.72 6.76 3.36
CA ALA A 27 2.66 6.20 2.01
C ALA A 27 1.81 7.05 1.05
N GLN A 28 0.68 7.59 1.52
CA GLN A 28 -0.11 8.54 0.73
C GLN A 28 0.68 9.81 0.39
N GLU A 29 1.42 10.39 1.35
CA GLU A 29 2.25 11.57 1.08
C GLU A 29 3.38 11.25 0.09
N ILE A 30 4.04 10.10 0.22
CA ILE A 30 5.04 9.64 -0.75
C ILE A 30 4.44 9.55 -2.15
N MET A 31 3.22 9.00 -2.27
CA MET A 31 2.53 8.92 -3.56
C MET A 31 2.16 10.29 -4.14
N ARG A 32 1.87 11.30 -3.29
CA ARG A 32 1.59 12.68 -3.75
C ARG A 32 2.86 13.41 -4.20
N GLU A 33 3.93 13.30 -3.42
CA GLU A 33 5.13 14.13 -3.57
C GLU A 33 6.16 13.53 -4.54
N ASN A 34 6.11 12.22 -4.84
CA ASN A 34 7.08 11.56 -5.71
C ASN A 34 6.62 11.53 -7.18
N ALA A 35 6.63 12.70 -7.82
CA ALA A 35 6.17 12.91 -9.20
C ALA A 35 6.94 12.11 -10.26
N GLU A 36 8.19 11.71 -9.96
CA GLU A 36 9.00 10.85 -10.84
C GLU A 36 8.48 9.41 -10.89
N THR A 37 7.78 8.97 -9.85
CA THR A 37 7.25 7.60 -9.75
C THR A 37 5.75 7.54 -9.95
N PHE A 38 5.02 8.53 -9.47
CA PHE A 38 3.57 8.56 -9.50
C PHE A 38 3.05 9.77 -10.28
N PRO A 39 1.96 9.62 -11.06
CA PRO A 39 1.29 10.77 -11.67
C PRO A 39 0.62 11.63 -10.59
N PRO A 40 0.25 12.88 -10.89
CA PRO A 40 -0.68 13.61 -10.02
C PRO A 40 -2.00 12.85 -9.90
N PHE A 41 -2.64 12.91 -8.74
CA PHE A 41 -3.90 12.21 -8.49
C PHE A 41 -5.04 13.21 -8.27
N ASP A 42 -6.14 13.05 -9.01
CA ASP A 42 -7.41 13.75 -8.75
C ASP A 42 -8.00 13.35 -7.39
N ARG A 43 -7.82 12.08 -7.02
CA ARG A 43 -8.25 11.52 -5.74
C ARG A 43 -7.21 10.50 -5.28
N LEU A 44 -6.84 10.56 -4.01
CA LEU A 44 -5.95 9.60 -3.37
C LEU A 44 -6.50 9.29 -1.97
N GLY A 45 -6.74 8.01 -1.69
CA GLY A 45 -7.26 7.55 -0.40
C GLY A 45 -7.71 6.09 -0.43
N LYS A 46 -8.24 5.60 0.70
CA LYS A 46 -8.73 4.23 0.85
C LYS A 46 -9.88 3.93 -0.11
N TRP A 47 -9.94 2.70 -0.61
CA TRP A 47 -11.11 2.16 -1.30
C TRP A 47 -11.72 1.04 -0.48
N TRP A 48 -13.06 1.03 -0.43
CA TRP A 48 -13.84 0.06 0.34
C TRP A 48 -15.02 -0.45 -0.49
N ASP A 49 -15.22 -1.76 -0.51
CA ASP A 49 -16.43 -2.42 -1.02
C ASP A 49 -16.84 -3.57 -0.08
N ARG A 50 -17.90 -3.33 0.70
CA ARG A 50 -18.43 -4.26 1.71
C ARG A 50 -17.37 -4.71 2.72
N ASN A 51 -16.71 -5.83 2.44
CA ASN A 51 -15.75 -6.49 3.31
C ASN A 51 -14.32 -6.41 2.76
N GLU A 52 -14.09 -5.72 1.64
CA GLU A 52 -12.78 -5.56 1.03
C GLU A 52 -12.30 -4.12 1.15
N GLU A 53 -11.01 -3.97 1.43
CA GLU A 53 -10.30 -2.71 1.50
C GLU A 53 -9.04 -2.77 0.63
N ILE A 54 -8.75 -1.69 -0.08
CA ILE A 54 -7.42 -1.38 -0.60
C ILE A 54 -6.92 -0.14 0.14
N ASP A 55 -5.77 -0.26 0.81
CA ASP A 55 -5.23 0.76 1.71
C ASP A 55 -5.11 2.13 1.02
N ILE A 56 -4.67 2.15 -0.24
CA ILE A 56 -4.58 3.38 -1.03
C ILE A 56 -4.98 3.13 -2.49
N THR A 57 -5.87 3.97 -3.01
CA THR A 57 -6.18 4.08 -4.44
C THR A 57 -5.94 5.50 -4.91
N GLY A 58 -5.22 5.65 -6.02
CA GLY A 58 -4.91 6.91 -6.66
C GLY A 58 -5.52 6.98 -8.04
N ILE A 59 -6.45 7.91 -8.26
CA ILE A 59 -7.15 8.11 -9.54
C ILE A 59 -6.51 9.28 -10.28
N ASN A 60 -6.14 9.06 -11.54
CA ASN A 60 -5.84 10.10 -12.50
C ASN A 60 -6.79 9.97 -13.71
N LYS A 61 -7.74 10.90 -13.82
CA LYS A 61 -8.78 10.91 -14.85
C LYS A 61 -8.21 11.22 -16.23
N GLU A 62 -7.30 12.20 -16.30
CA GLU A 62 -6.68 12.64 -17.55
C GLU A 62 -5.97 11.49 -18.26
N ARG A 63 -5.23 10.68 -17.49
CA ARG A 63 -4.48 9.52 -17.98
C ARG A 63 -5.31 8.23 -18.02
N ASN A 64 -6.60 8.30 -17.65
CA ASN A 64 -7.47 7.12 -17.47
C ASN A 64 -6.76 5.99 -16.69
N LEU A 65 -6.21 6.33 -15.53
CA LEU A 65 -5.30 5.49 -14.75
C LEU A 65 -5.75 5.40 -13.29
N ILE A 66 -5.66 4.19 -12.74
CA ILE A 66 -5.79 3.95 -11.31
C ILE A 66 -4.54 3.24 -10.77
N PHE A 67 -3.97 3.80 -9.69
CA PHE A 67 -3.00 3.13 -8.85
C PHE A 67 -3.73 2.46 -7.68
N CYS A 68 -3.36 1.22 -7.37
CA CYS A 68 -3.80 0.51 -6.17
C CYS A 68 -2.57 0.15 -5.34
N ALA A 69 -2.60 0.36 -4.04
CA ALA A 69 -1.48 0.06 -3.16
C ALA A 69 -1.90 -0.54 -1.83
N GLU A 70 -1.04 -1.42 -1.32
CA GLU A 70 -1.11 -2.00 0.01
C GLU A 70 0.08 -1.55 0.84
N VAL A 71 -0.16 -1.29 2.12
CA VAL A 71 0.80 -0.81 3.09
C VAL A 71 0.90 -1.81 4.23
N LYS A 72 2.11 -2.32 4.48
CA LYS A 72 2.34 -3.35 5.49
C LYS A 72 3.37 -2.91 6.52
N TRP A 73 2.87 -2.60 7.71
CA TRP A 73 3.68 -2.39 8.92
C TRP A 73 3.92 -3.72 9.64
N THR A 74 4.86 -4.52 9.13
CA THR A 74 5.19 -5.85 9.66
C THR A 74 6.70 -6.06 9.72
N GLU A 75 7.13 -6.95 10.63
CA GLU A 75 8.53 -7.39 10.75
C GLU A 75 8.90 -8.50 9.74
N LYS A 76 7.91 -9.04 9.02
CA LYS A 76 8.12 -10.06 7.98
C LYS A 76 8.24 -9.39 6.60
N PRO A 77 9.14 -9.84 5.73
CA PRO A 77 9.16 -9.38 4.35
C PRO A 77 7.83 -9.66 3.65
N VAL A 78 7.38 -8.72 2.80
CA VAL A 78 6.16 -8.86 1.99
C VAL A 78 6.42 -9.76 0.80
N GLY A 79 5.55 -10.76 0.62
CA GLY A 79 5.61 -11.72 -0.47
C GLY A 79 4.61 -11.43 -1.60
N THR A 80 4.67 -12.27 -2.64
CA THR A 80 3.82 -12.17 -3.84
C THR A 80 2.34 -12.42 -3.57
N ASN A 81 1.99 -13.06 -2.45
CA ASN A 81 0.60 -13.26 -2.04
C ASN A 81 -0.13 -11.91 -1.87
N ILE A 82 0.54 -10.90 -1.29
CA ILE A 82 -0.05 -9.56 -1.10
C ILE A 82 -0.32 -8.88 -2.45
N LEU A 83 0.60 -9.04 -3.42
CA LEU A 83 0.38 -8.53 -4.78
C LEU A 83 -0.82 -9.22 -5.46
N GLY A 84 -0.93 -10.54 -5.32
CA GLY A 84 -2.03 -11.32 -5.89
C GLY A 84 -3.38 -10.90 -5.31
N GLU A 85 -3.47 -10.74 -3.98
CA GLU A 85 -4.67 -10.25 -3.29
C GLU A 85 -5.04 -8.83 -3.74
N LEU A 86 -4.06 -7.92 -3.83
CA LEU A 86 -4.28 -6.55 -4.30
C LEU A 86 -4.82 -6.51 -5.74
N LYS A 87 -4.23 -7.31 -6.64
CA LYS A 87 -4.72 -7.43 -8.03
C LYS A 87 -6.15 -7.93 -8.06
N ALA A 88 -6.48 -8.96 -7.28
CA ALA A 88 -7.84 -9.51 -7.20
C ALA A 88 -8.86 -8.48 -6.70
N LYS A 89 -8.55 -7.72 -5.64
CA LYS A 89 -9.39 -6.62 -5.15
C LYS A 89 -9.57 -5.52 -6.21
N ALA A 90 -8.50 -5.16 -6.91
CA ALA A 90 -8.52 -4.09 -7.90
C ALA A 90 -9.48 -4.37 -9.07
N GLU A 91 -9.69 -5.65 -9.44
CA GLU A 91 -10.67 -6.03 -10.47
C GLU A 91 -12.11 -5.66 -10.11
N ARG A 92 -12.43 -5.51 -8.82
CA ARG A 92 -13.77 -5.12 -8.35
C ARG A 92 -14.01 -3.61 -8.42
N ILE A 93 -12.96 -2.82 -8.64
CA ILE A 93 -13.11 -1.37 -8.76
C ILE A 93 -13.82 -1.07 -10.09
N THR A 94 -15.01 -0.47 -9.97
CA THR A 94 -15.90 -0.10 -11.08
C THR A 94 -15.61 1.27 -11.68
N TRP A 95 -14.61 1.99 -11.15
CA TRP A 95 -14.18 3.27 -11.70
C TRP A 95 -13.44 3.09 -13.03
N GLY A 96 -13.74 3.95 -14.01
CA GLY A 96 -13.10 3.95 -15.33
C GLY A 96 -13.86 3.16 -16.39
N ASN A 97 -13.14 2.63 -17.38
CA ASN A 97 -13.66 1.82 -18.48
C ASN A 97 -12.68 0.67 -18.80
N LYS A 98 -12.98 -0.15 -19.81
CA LYS A 98 -12.14 -1.31 -20.19
C LYS A 98 -10.70 -0.97 -20.60
N LYS A 99 -10.42 0.30 -20.93
CA LYS A 99 -9.08 0.80 -21.28
C LYS A 99 -8.37 1.46 -20.09
N THR A 100 -8.97 1.48 -18.90
CA THR A 100 -8.36 2.08 -17.73
C THR A 100 -7.11 1.30 -17.34
N ALA A 101 -5.97 1.98 -17.33
CA ALA A 101 -4.72 1.39 -16.89
C ALA A 101 -4.78 1.16 -15.38
N ARG A 102 -4.42 -0.04 -14.95
CA ARG A 102 -4.20 -0.35 -13.53
C ARG A 102 -2.70 -0.47 -13.28
N ARG A 103 -2.22 0.14 -12.20
CA ARG A 103 -0.83 0.08 -11.73
C ARG A 103 -0.82 -0.21 -10.24
N PHE A 104 0.26 -0.82 -9.77
CA PHE A 104 0.33 -1.35 -8.41
C PHE A 104 1.55 -0.83 -7.69
N ALA A 105 1.39 -0.57 -6.39
CA ALA A 105 2.49 -0.28 -5.50
C ALA A 105 2.36 -1.07 -4.20
N LEU A 106 3.49 -1.41 -3.57
CA LEU A 106 3.51 -2.00 -2.24
C LEU A 106 4.47 -1.23 -1.35
N PHE A 107 4.03 -0.95 -0.12
CA PHE A 107 4.83 -0.32 0.92
C PHE A 107 5.08 -1.34 2.03
N SER A 108 6.33 -1.54 2.40
CA SER A 108 6.71 -2.49 3.45
C SER A 108 7.69 -1.86 4.43
N LYS A 109 7.38 -1.94 5.72
CA LYS A 109 8.33 -1.55 6.78
C LYS A 109 9.62 -2.36 6.68
N LYS A 110 9.51 -3.69 6.60
CA LYS A 110 10.68 -4.59 6.60
C LYS A 110 11.35 -4.69 5.23
N GLY A 111 10.56 -4.64 4.16
CA GLY A 111 10.99 -4.92 2.79
C GLY A 111 10.25 -6.12 2.18
N PHE A 112 10.85 -6.74 1.17
CA PHE A 112 10.20 -7.73 0.31
C PHE A 112 11.01 -9.03 0.23
N THR A 113 10.32 -10.14 -0.02
CA THR A 113 10.96 -11.42 -0.36
C THR A 113 11.64 -11.34 -1.72
N ARG A 114 12.63 -12.21 -2.01
CA ARG A 114 13.32 -12.22 -3.32
C ARG A 114 12.36 -12.43 -4.48
N GLU A 115 11.41 -13.35 -4.31
CA GLU A 115 10.38 -13.71 -5.28
C GLU A 115 9.48 -12.51 -5.62
N MET A 116 9.26 -11.61 -4.64
CA MET A 116 8.48 -10.40 -4.82
C MET A 116 9.28 -9.32 -5.56
N LEU A 117 10.59 -9.20 -5.32
CA LEU A 117 11.46 -8.31 -6.10
C LEU A 117 11.50 -8.73 -7.57
N GLU A 118 11.68 -10.03 -7.84
CA GLU A 118 11.65 -10.58 -9.20
C GLU A 118 10.28 -10.37 -9.88
N ALA A 119 9.19 -10.61 -9.15
CA ALA A 119 7.84 -10.37 -9.67
C ALA A 119 7.57 -8.88 -9.95
N ALA A 120 8.09 -7.98 -9.14
CA ALA A 120 7.90 -6.54 -9.32
C ALA A 120 8.55 -6.01 -10.60
N GLY A 121 9.76 -6.47 -10.93
CA GLY A 121 10.42 -6.10 -12.19
C GLY A 121 9.64 -6.57 -13.42
N ARG A 122 9.06 -7.78 -13.38
CA ARG A 122 8.25 -8.33 -14.48
C ARG A 122 6.90 -7.64 -14.63
N ASP A 123 6.23 -7.36 -13.51
CA ASP A 123 4.86 -6.88 -13.48
C ASP A 123 4.77 -5.34 -13.35
N GLU A 124 5.92 -4.64 -13.42
CA GLU A 124 6.08 -3.18 -13.26
C GLU A 124 5.46 -2.64 -11.96
N VAL A 125 5.68 -3.35 -10.84
CA VAL A 125 5.14 -2.97 -9.52
C VAL A 125 6.12 -2.05 -8.81
N VAL A 126 5.61 -0.92 -8.31
CA VAL A 126 6.42 0.03 -7.54
C VAL A 126 6.57 -0.46 -6.10
N LEU A 127 7.80 -0.60 -5.62
CA LEU A 127 8.09 -1.08 -4.27
C LEU A 127 8.73 0.01 -3.42
N PHE A 128 8.26 0.16 -2.18
CA PHE A 128 8.85 1.02 -1.17
C PHE A 128 9.22 0.23 0.08
N ARG A 129 10.47 0.34 0.53
CA ARG A 129 10.94 -0.15 1.82
C ARG A 129 11.07 1.03 2.77
N GLY A 130 10.26 1.07 3.82
CA GLY A 130 10.14 2.28 4.64
C GLY A 130 9.66 3.44 3.75
N THR A 131 10.48 4.46 3.58
CA THR A 131 10.19 5.62 2.71
C THR A 131 10.99 5.62 1.41
N GLU A 132 11.85 4.62 1.19
CA GLU A 132 12.75 4.57 0.04
C GLU A 132 12.19 3.65 -1.04
N LYS A 133 12.23 4.13 -2.29
CA LYS A 133 11.88 3.31 -3.44
C LYS A 133 12.94 2.22 -3.62
N VAL A 134 12.50 0.98 -3.80
CA VAL A 134 13.39 -0.13 -4.13
C VAL A 134 13.61 -0.15 -5.64
N SER A 135 14.87 -0.13 -6.07
CA SER A 135 15.22 -0.37 -7.46
C SER A 135 15.04 -1.86 -7.77
N THR A 136 14.22 -2.16 -8.77
CA THR A 136 13.91 -3.52 -9.24
C THR A 136 14.36 -3.67 -10.68
#